data_AF-A0A1U7NLX9-F1
#
_entry.id   AF-A0A1U7NLX9-F1
#
_cell.length_a   1.000
_cell.length_b   1.000
_cell.length_c   1.000
_cell.angle_alpha   90.00
_cell.angle_beta   90.00
_cell.angle_gamma   90.00
#
_symmetry.space_group_name_H-M   'P 1'
#
loop_
_entity.id
_entity.type
_entity.pdbx_description
1 polymer ?
#
loop_
_entity_poly.entity_id
_entity_poly.type
_entity_poly.pdbx_seq_one_letter_code
_entity_poly.pdbx_strand_id
1 'polypeptide(L)'
;YLDNGSLPMTNSLAERTIRNFAVGRNNWLFSGSPRGAKACGVLYSIVESAKANGLIPYKYILHLLKELSRHAGKLTSEILEECMPWNPNLISICQ
;
A
#
# COMPACT_ATOMS: atom_id res chain seq x y z
N TYR A 1 -19.85 11.23 -1.78
CA TYR A 1 -20.49 11.96 -0.67
C TYR A 1 -21.98 12.12 -0.94
N LEU A 2 -22.36 12.86 -1.99
CA LEU A 2 -23.76 13.03 -2.37
C LEU A 2 -24.38 11.74 -2.94
N ASP A 3 -23.63 10.98 -3.74
CA ASP A 3 -24.10 9.69 -4.31
C ASP A 3 -23.77 8.46 -3.45
N ASN A 4 -22.86 8.63 -2.48
CA ASN A 4 -22.43 7.55 -1.58
C ASN A 4 -22.08 8.17 -0.21
N GLY A 5 -22.98 7.94 0.76
CA GLY A 5 -22.92 8.50 2.11
C GLY A 5 -21.85 7.87 3.00
N SER A 6 -21.26 6.74 2.59
CA SER A 6 -20.15 6.11 3.31
C SER A 6 -18.83 6.87 3.16
N LEU A 7 -18.75 7.80 2.20
CA LEU A 7 -17.58 8.63 2.00
C LEU A 7 -17.61 9.82 2.97
N PRO A 8 -16.49 10.19 3.60
CA PRO A 8 -16.44 11.40 4.42
C PRO A 8 -16.61 12.65 3.56
N MET A 9 -17.24 13.70 4.12
CA MET A 9 -17.33 15.03 3.46
C MET A 9 -15.95 15.65 3.23
N THR A 10 -15.02 15.39 4.14
CA THR A 10 -13.69 16.02 4.20
C THR A 10 -12.59 15.04 3.80
N ASN A 11 -11.56 15.51 3.10
CA ASN A 11 -10.40 14.69 2.73
C ASN A 11 -9.39 14.50 3.89
N SER A 12 -9.67 14.99 5.10
CA SER A 12 -8.69 15.13 6.17
C SER A 12 -7.99 13.82 6.54
N LEU A 13 -8.68 12.69 6.39
CA LEU A 13 -8.08 11.36 6.53
C LEU A 13 -6.97 11.13 5.49
N ALA A 14 -7.28 11.33 4.21
CA ALA A 14 -6.32 11.16 3.12
C ALA A 14 -5.11 12.10 3.27
N GLU A 15 -5.35 13.36 3.62
CA GLU A 15 -4.27 14.34 3.89
C GLU A 15 -3.40 13.93 5.07
N ARG A 16 -4.00 13.39 6.14
CA ARG A 16 -3.25 12.91 7.31
C ARG A 16 -2.39 11.70 6.96
N THR A 17 -2.91 10.78 6.15
CA THR A 17 -2.20 9.58 5.70
C THR A 17 -0.98 9.93 4.84
N ILE A 18 -1.11 10.88 3.89
CA ILE A 18 0.01 11.26 3.02
C ILE A 18 1.02 12.23 3.65
N ARG A 19 0.68 12.86 4.79
CA ARG A 19 1.51 13.89 5.44
C ARG A 19 2.94 13.41 5.71
N ASN A 20 3.13 12.18 6.17
CA ASN A 20 4.47 11.64 6.45
C ASN A 20 5.34 11.57 5.20
N PHE A 21 4.75 11.21 4.06
CA PHE A 21 5.43 11.21 2.77
C PHE A 21 5.77 12.63 2.31
N ALA A 22 4.82 13.57 2.44
CA ALA A 22 5.01 14.96 2.05
C ALA A 22 6.13 15.66 2.86
N VAL A 23 6.18 15.42 4.18
CA VAL A 23 7.26 15.91 5.04
C VAL A 23 8.60 15.24 4.68
N GLY A 24 8.60 13.92 4.48
CA GLY A 24 9.79 13.17 4.07
C GLY A 24 10.40 13.69 2.76
N ARG A 25 9.57 14.03 1.77
CA ARG A 25 10.01 14.59 0.48
C ARG A 25 10.87 15.84 0.64
N ASN A 26 10.52 16.73 1.57
CA ASN A 26 11.30 17.95 1.82
C ASN A 26 12.65 17.65 2.51
N ASN A 27 12.77 16.51 3.19
CA ASN A 27 14.00 16.09 3.88
C ASN A 27 14.91 15.18 3.03
N TRP A 28 14.41 14.66 1.90
CA TRP A 28 15.19 13.82 0.98
C TRP A 28 16.01 14.65 -0.01
N LEU A 29 16.98 15.41 0.52
CA LEU A 29 17.79 16.40 -0.21
C LEU A 29 18.56 15.85 -1.42
N PHE A 30 18.75 14.53 -1.51
CA PHE A 30 19.49 13.86 -2.59
C PHE A 30 18.65 12.85 -3.39
N SER A 31 17.34 12.75 -3.12
CA SER A 31 16.44 11.87 -3.89
C SER A 31 15.85 12.61 -5.09
N GLY A 32 16.57 12.58 -6.23
CA GLY A 32 16.24 13.40 -7.40
C GLY A 32 15.66 12.65 -8.61
N SER A 33 15.59 11.32 -8.62
CA SER A 33 15.18 10.59 -9.83
C SER A 33 13.66 10.41 -9.93
N PRO A 34 13.03 10.71 -11.09
CA PRO A 34 11.60 10.45 -11.31
C PRO A 34 11.21 8.97 -11.14
N ARG A 35 12.13 8.06 -11.50
CA ARG A 35 11.94 6.61 -11.31
C ARG A 35 11.87 6.24 -9.82
N GLY A 36 12.76 6.80 -8.99
CA GLY A 36 12.74 6.62 -7.55
C GLY A 36 11.46 7.18 -6.91
N ALA A 37 11.07 8.39 -7.31
CA ALA A 37 9.82 8.99 -6.83
C ALA A 37 8.58 8.13 -7.14
N LYS A 38 8.50 7.58 -8.36
CA LYS A 38 7.44 6.64 -8.75
C LYS A 38 7.46 5.36 -7.92
N ALA A 39 8.64 4.76 -7.72
CA ALA A 39 8.78 3.55 -6.91
C ALA A 39 8.36 3.79 -5.44
N CYS A 40 8.77 4.91 -4.85
CA CYS A 40 8.34 5.29 -3.51
C CYS A 40 6.81 5.49 -3.45
N GLY A 41 6.21 6.18 -4.43
CA GLY A 41 4.77 6.36 -4.49
C GLY A 41 4.01 5.03 -4.50
N VAL A 42 4.49 4.04 -5.27
CA VAL A 42 3.91 2.68 -5.28
C VAL A 42 4.06 2.00 -3.91
N LEU A 43 5.25 2.03 -3.32
CA LEU A 43 5.50 1.39 -2.02
C LEU A 43 4.62 1.97 -0.92
N TYR A 44 4.51 3.29 -0.82
CA TYR A 44 3.65 3.95 0.17
C TYR A 44 2.18 3.61 -0.07
N SER A 45 1.71 3.55 -1.31
CA SER A 45 0.34 3.11 -1.60
C SER A 45 0.07 1.68 -1.12
N ILE A 46 1.02 0.75 -1.28
CA ILE A 46 0.89 -0.63 -0.79
C ILE A 46 0.83 -0.64 0.74
N VAL A 47 1.72 0.10 1.41
CA VAL A 47 1.77 0.20 2.88
C VAL A 47 0.48 0.78 3.45
N GLU A 48 -0.01 1.88 2.89
CA GLU A 48 -1.22 2.54 3.38
C GLU A 48 -2.47 1.70 3.09
N SER A 49 -2.51 0.99 1.97
CA SER A 49 -3.57 0.00 1.68
C SER A 49 -3.58 -1.14 2.71
N ALA A 50 -2.40 -1.64 3.11
CA ALA A 50 -2.28 -2.69 4.13
C ALA A 50 -2.80 -2.21 5.49
N LYS A 51 -2.40 -1.00 5.91
CA LYS A 51 -2.88 -0.38 7.16
C LYS A 51 -4.38 -0.15 7.15
N ALA A 52 -4.93 0.31 6.03
CA ALA A 52 -6.37 0.55 5.88
C ALA A 52 -7.19 -0.74 6.03
N ASN A 53 -6.62 -1.90 5.72
CA ASN A 53 -7.23 -3.22 5.92
C ASN A 53 -6.82 -3.89 7.25
N GLY A 54 -6.14 -3.18 8.15
CA GLY A 54 -5.77 -3.69 9.47
C GLY A 54 -4.62 -4.71 9.47
N LEU A 55 -3.83 -4.78 8.40
CA LEU A 55 -2.68 -5.68 8.30
C LEU A 55 -1.41 -5.01 8.84
N ILE A 56 -0.50 -5.80 9.42
CA ILE A 56 0.85 -5.33 9.76
C ILE A 56 1.66 -5.16 8.45
N PRO A 57 2.07 -3.94 8.07
CA PRO A 57 2.67 -3.69 6.75
C PRO A 57 3.93 -4.51 6.48
N TYR A 58 4.75 -4.74 7.51
CA TYR A 58 5.96 -5.56 7.40
C TYR A 58 5.63 -7.01 7.00
N LYS A 59 4.67 -7.64 7.68
CA LYS A 59 4.25 -9.03 7.38
C LYS A 59 3.66 -9.13 5.99
N TYR A 60 2.84 -8.14 5.62
CA TYR A 60 2.21 -8.09 4.31
C TYR A 60 3.23 -7.95 3.17
N ILE A 61 4.18 -7.01 3.27
CA ILE A 61 5.24 -6.87 2.26
C ILE A 61 6.08 -8.16 2.16
N LEU A 62 6.42 -8.77 3.30
CA LEU A 62 7.15 -10.03 3.31
C LEU A 62 6.37 -11.14 2.60
N HIS A 63 5.07 -11.21 2.81
CA HIS A 63 4.19 -12.16 2.12
C HIS A 63 4.18 -11.91 0.61
N LEU A 64 3.98 -10.66 0.18
CA LEU A 64 4.01 -10.29 -1.25
C LEU A 64 5.33 -10.67 -1.92
N LEU A 65 6.47 -10.42 -1.26
CA LEU A 65 7.79 -10.80 -1.79
C LEU A 65 7.97 -12.31 -1.89
N LYS A 66 7.43 -13.08 -0.94
CA LYS A 66 7.44 -14.55 -0.98
C LYS A 66 6.62 -15.09 -2.15
N GLU A 67 5.40 -14.59 -2.36
CA GLU A 67 4.56 -15.00 -3.49
C GLU A 67 5.19 -14.60 -4.82
N LEU A 68 5.75 -13.39 -4.92
CA LEU A 68 6.45 -12.95 -6.12
C LEU A 68 7.67 -13.84 -6.44
N SER A 69 8.40 -14.28 -5.41
CA SER A 69 9.50 -15.26 -5.57
C SER A 69 8.99 -16.64 -5.96
N ARG A 70 7.90 -17.13 -5.36
CA ARG A 70 7.31 -18.45 -5.65
C ARG A 70 6.89 -18.56 -7.11
N HIS A 71 6.35 -17.49 -7.67
CA HIS A 71 5.86 -17.45 -9.05
C HIS A 71 6.90 -16.91 -10.06
N ALA A 72 8.16 -16.76 -9.67
CA ALA A 72 9.24 -16.24 -10.53
C ALA A 72 8.87 -14.91 -11.23
N GLY A 73 8.14 -14.04 -10.54
CA GLY A 73 7.66 -12.77 -11.07
C GLY A 73 6.45 -12.84 -12.02
N LYS A 74 5.90 -14.04 -12.27
CA LYS A 74 4.71 -14.23 -13.10
C LYS A 74 3.45 -14.32 -12.24
N LEU A 75 2.89 -13.16 -11.93
CA LEU A 75 1.62 -13.06 -11.20
C LEU A 75 0.44 -13.09 -12.18
N THR A 76 -0.39 -14.14 -12.10
CA THR A 76 -1.68 -14.19 -12.81
C THR A 76 -2.71 -13.34 -12.06
N SER A 77 -3.85 -13.04 -12.71
CA SER A 77 -4.95 -12.30 -12.09
C SER A 77 -5.49 -12.97 -10.81
N GLU A 78 -5.50 -14.30 -10.80
CA GLU A 78 -5.97 -15.11 -9.66
C GLU A 78 -5.03 -14.95 -8.46
N ILE A 79 -3.72 -15.10 -8.67
CA ILE A 79 -2.71 -14.94 -7.61
C ILE A 79 -2.69 -13.49 -7.09
N LEU A 80 -2.89 -12.51 -7.98
CA LEU A 80 -2.99 -11.12 -7.56
C LEU A 80 -4.17 -10.89 -6.61
N GLU A 81 -5.33 -11.47 -6.90
CA GLU A 81 -6.51 -11.36 -6.03
C GLU A 81 -6.27 -12.04 -4.68
N GLU A 82 -5.54 -13.16 -4.66
CA GLU A 82 -5.10 -13.82 -3.43
C GLU A 82 -4.17 -12.94 -2.58
N CYS A 83 -3.34 -12.13 -3.24
CA CYS A 83 -2.40 -11.22 -2.60
C CYS A 83 -3.02 -9.89 -2.14
N MET A 84 -4.29 -9.62 -2.46
CA MET A 84 -4.91 -8.32 -2.15
C MET A 84 -5.13 -8.11 -0.65
N PRO A 85 -5.00 -6.88 -0.14
CA PRO A 85 -5.02 -6.61 1.29
C PRO A 85 -6.40 -6.82 1.95
N TRP A 86 -7.48 -6.87 1.16
CA TRP A 86 -8.84 -7.18 1.63
C TRP A 86 -9.14 -8.69 1.67
N ASN A 87 -8.20 -9.54 1.25
CA ASN A 87 -8.41 -10.98 1.27
C ASN A 87 -8.48 -11.50 2.72
N PRO A 88 -9.57 -12.18 3.13
CA PRO A 88 -9.74 -12.65 4.50
C PRO A 88 -8.67 -13.64 4.96
N ASN A 89 -8.08 -14.42 4.04
CA ASN A 89 -7.03 -15.37 4.37
C ASN A 89 -5.75 -14.65 4.83
N LEU A 90 -5.46 -13.47 4.28
CA LEU A 90 -4.27 -12.69 4.62
C LEU A 90 -4.34 -12.07 6.01
N ILE A 91 -5.54 -11.81 6.52
CA ILE A 91 -5.76 -11.29 7.87
C ILE A 91 -5.15 -12.26 8.90
N SER A 92 -5.39 -13.57 8.75
CA SER A 92 -4.83 -14.59 9.65
C SER A 92 -3.30 -14.69 9.63
N ILE A 93 -2.68 -14.35 8.49
CA ILE A 93 -1.24 -14.48 8.26
C ILE A 93 -0.50 -13.20 8.68
N CYS A 94 -1.12 -12.04 8.47
CA CYS A 94 -0.49 -10.73 8.54
C CYS A 94 -1.00 -9.81 9.66
N GLN A 95 -1.96 -10.24 10.50
CA GLN A 95 -2.31 -9.57 11.76
C GLN A 95 -1.23 -9.71 12.83
#